data_AF-A0A7Y2BUI8-F1
#
_entry.id   AF-A0A7Y2BUI8-F1
#
_cell.length_a   1.000
_cell.length_b   1.000
_cell.length_c   1.000
_cell.angle_alpha   90.00
_cell.angle_beta   90.00
_cell.angle_gamma   90.00
#
_symmetry.space_group_name_H-M   'P 1'
#
loop_
_entity.id
_entity.type
_entity.pdbx_description
1 polymer ?
#
loop_
_entity_poly.entity_id
_entity_poly.type
_entity_poly.pdbx_seq_one_letter_code
_entity_poly.pdbx_strand_id
1 'polypeptide(L)'
;MKLRITSIILAAFCLLQAGPALAHSFHVALVIPSPGQSENAGRQIADGFMLATQERDNHPDNKADGHLGGLDVYVHKADSLEKLRSILKEKSIDIIVSIGAGKSTRAAIATMAGDGAIALVPGRLPQDRVGFRSAFQAAYGYEPTELSAQGYNAARRIDAAIRPLDSVDDNAELRKRLGQTAITFNW
;
A
#
# COMPACT_ATOMS: atom_id res chain seq x y z
N MET A 1 -40.60 63.23 -20.04
CA MET A 1 -39.36 62.71 -20.66
C MET A 1 -39.03 61.39 -19.97
N LYS A 2 -38.86 60.31 -20.74
CA LYS A 2 -38.66 58.93 -20.24
C LYS A 2 -37.22 58.77 -19.72
N LEU A 3 -37.03 58.08 -18.60
CA LEU A 3 -35.93 57.10 -18.46
C LEU A 3 -36.27 56.08 -17.36
N ARG A 4 -36.40 54.81 -17.78
CA ARG A 4 -36.44 53.63 -16.90
C ARG A 4 -34.98 53.25 -16.61
N ILE A 5 -34.63 52.93 -15.37
CA ILE A 5 -33.43 52.13 -15.09
C ILE A 5 -33.80 51.00 -14.14
N THR A 6 -33.49 49.81 -14.64
CA THR A 6 -33.82 48.47 -14.20
C THR A 6 -32.91 48.03 -13.04
N SER A 7 -33.46 47.22 -12.14
CA SER A 7 -32.77 46.55 -11.03
C SER A 7 -31.58 45.70 -11.46
N ILE A 8 -30.54 45.59 -10.63
CA ILE A 8 -29.65 44.41 -10.59
C ILE A 8 -29.41 44.02 -9.13
N ILE A 9 -30.05 42.93 -8.72
CA ILE A 9 -29.70 42.18 -7.50
C ILE A 9 -28.43 41.38 -7.83
N LEU A 10 -27.33 41.68 -7.15
CA LEU A 10 -26.09 40.93 -7.27
C LEU A 10 -26.15 39.71 -6.35
N ALA A 11 -26.62 38.57 -6.87
CA ALA A 11 -26.49 37.28 -6.19
C ALA A 11 -25.06 36.76 -6.41
N ALA A 12 -24.22 36.85 -5.38
CA ALA A 12 -22.89 36.25 -5.37
C ALA A 12 -23.01 34.72 -5.34
N PHE A 13 -22.88 34.09 -6.50
CA PHE A 13 -22.84 32.65 -6.66
C PHE A 13 -21.46 32.15 -6.19
N CYS A 14 -21.35 31.70 -4.94
CA CYS A 14 -20.18 30.94 -4.48
C CYS A 14 -20.23 29.55 -5.12
N LEU A 15 -19.65 29.42 -6.32
CA LEU A 15 -19.28 28.11 -6.85
C LEU A 15 -18.08 27.60 -6.06
N LEU A 16 -18.33 26.96 -4.92
CA LEU A 16 -17.41 25.95 -4.40
C LEU A 16 -17.40 24.82 -5.43
N GLN A 17 -16.45 24.88 -6.36
CA GLN A 17 -16.08 23.70 -7.13
C GLN A 17 -15.42 22.72 -6.15
N ALA A 18 -16.23 21.90 -5.49
CA ALA A 18 -15.76 20.61 -5.05
C ALA A 18 -15.42 19.85 -6.34
N GLY A 19 -14.14 19.87 -6.73
CA GLY A 19 -13.64 18.93 -7.71
C GLY A 19 -14.00 17.51 -7.24
N PRO A 20 -14.15 16.54 -8.16
CA PRO A 20 -14.23 15.15 -7.72
C PRO A 20 -13.01 14.89 -6.85
N ALA A 21 -13.22 14.56 -5.57
CA ALA A 21 -12.18 13.94 -4.78
C ALA A 21 -11.87 12.65 -5.55
N LEU A 22 -10.80 12.67 -6.33
CA LEU A 22 -10.29 11.47 -6.99
C LEU A 22 -10.15 10.46 -5.87
N ALA A 23 -10.84 9.32 -5.97
CA ALA A 23 -10.62 8.22 -5.05
C ALA A 23 -9.17 7.79 -5.24
N HIS A 24 -8.28 8.28 -4.38
CA HIS A 24 -6.86 8.04 -4.49
C HIS A 24 -6.59 6.64 -3.96
N SER A 25 -6.47 5.68 -4.87
CA SER A 25 -6.21 4.29 -4.54
C SER A 25 -5.03 3.74 -5.32
N PHE A 26 -4.37 2.74 -4.76
CA PHE A 26 -3.30 2.01 -5.43
C PHE A 26 -3.36 0.52 -5.14
N HIS A 27 -2.67 -0.26 -5.96
CA HIS A 27 -2.68 -1.71 -5.92
C HIS A 27 -1.31 -2.26 -5.56
N VAL A 28 -1.30 -3.20 -4.61
CA VAL A 28 -0.12 -3.95 -4.20
C VAL A 28 -0.29 -5.41 -4.58
N ALA A 29 0.69 -5.98 -5.27
CA ALA A 29 0.81 -7.43 -5.36
C ALA A 29 1.73 -7.93 -4.25
N LEU A 30 1.20 -8.73 -3.32
CA LEU A 30 1.96 -9.33 -2.22
C LEU A 30 2.35 -10.77 -2.58
N VAL A 31 3.61 -10.96 -2.94
CA VAL A 31 4.16 -12.27 -3.28
C VAL A 31 4.52 -13.00 -1.99
N ILE A 32 3.83 -14.10 -1.73
CA ILE A 32 3.96 -14.93 -0.54
C ILE A 32 4.41 -16.35 -0.90
N PRO A 33 5.05 -17.10 0.03
CA PRO A 33 5.33 -18.51 -0.18
C PRO A 33 4.04 -19.31 -0.41
N SER A 34 4.11 -20.31 -1.29
CA SER A 34 3.02 -21.26 -1.48
C SER A 34 2.73 -22.04 -0.20
N PRO A 35 1.46 -22.33 0.14
CA PRO A 35 1.08 -23.02 1.38
C PRO A 35 1.84 -24.32 1.64
N GLY A 36 2.21 -25.06 0.57
CA GLY A 36 2.97 -26.31 0.68
C GLY A 36 4.46 -26.16 1.02
N GLN A 37 5.02 -24.95 1.05
CA GLN A 37 6.44 -24.70 1.36
C GLN A 37 6.68 -24.38 2.84
N SER A 38 5.67 -23.85 3.55
CA SER A 38 5.72 -23.59 4.99
C SER A 38 4.30 -23.30 5.48
N GLU A 39 3.83 -24.11 6.44
CA GLU A 39 2.40 -24.23 6.79
C GLU A 39 1.69 -22.93 7.17
N ASN A 40 2.40 -21.84 7.49
CA ASN A 40 1.76 -20.56 7.80
C ASN A 40 2.57 -19.33 7.34
N ALA A 41 3.64 -19.51 6.56
CA ALA A 41 4.51 -18.40 6.17
C ALA A 41 3.76 -17.32 5.37
N GLY A 42 2.98 -17.74 4.37
CA GLY A 42 2.21 -16.80 3.56
C GLY A 42 1.14 -16.06 4.36
N ARG A 43 0.49 -16.75 5.32
CA ARG A 43 -0.48 -16.13 6.23
C ARG A 43 0.17 -15.12 7.16
N GLN A 44 1.29 -15.47 7.80
CA GLN A 44 2.04 -14.56 8.68
C GLN A 44 2.44 -13.26 7.94
N ILE A 45 2.98 -13.37 6.72
CA ILE A 45 3.34 -12.21 5.90
C ILE A 45 2.10 -11.36 5.59
N ALA A 46 1.02 -12.00 5.12
CA ALA A 46 -0.20 -11.32 4.74
C ALA A 46 -0.83 -10.59 5.94
N ASP A 47 -0.98 -11.26 7.08
CA ASP A 47 -1.58 -10.70 8.29
C ASP A 47 -0.72 -9.55 8.82
N GLY A 48 0.62 -9.67 8.78
CA GLY A 48 1.50 -8.57 9.16
C GLY A 48 1.34 -7.34 8.25
N PHE A 49 1.25 -7.55 6.93
CA PHE A 49 1.01 -6.47 5.96
C PHE A 49 -0.35 -5.80 6.21
N MET A 50 -1.41 -6.61 6.35
CA MET A 50 -2.79 -6.14 6.54
C MET A 50 -3.00 -5.41 7.87
N LEU A 51 -2.28 -5.78 8.94
CA LEU A 51 -2.35 -5.02 10.19
C LEU A 51 -1.99 -3.55 9.97
N ALA A 52 -0.92 -3.29 9.23
CA ALA A 52 -0.48 -1.92 8.95
C ALA A 52 -1.47 -1.14 8.07
N THR A 53 -2.21 -1.80 7.16
CA THR A 53 -3.22 -1.13 6.32
C THR A 53 -4.45 -0.71 7.13
N GLN A 54 -4.67 -1.30 8.31
CA GLN A 54 -5.85 -1.07 9.15
C GLN A 54 -5.61 -0.14 10.35
N GLU A 55 -4.34 0.17 10.66
CA GLU A 55 -3.98 0.98 11.83
C GLU A 55 -4.33 2.46 11.70
N ARG A 56 -4.61 2.94 10.48
CA ARG A 56 -4.87 4.36 10.20
C ARG A 56 -6.08 4.49 9.28
N ASP A 57 -6.98 5.40 9.64
CA ASP A 57 -8.12 5.82 8.81
C ASP A 57 -9.22 4.77 8.59
N ASN A 58 -9.64 4.06 9.65
CA ASN A 58 -10.85 3.23 9.60
C ASN A 58 -12.11 4.10 9.51
N HIS A 59 -12.77 4.08 8.36
CA HIS A 59 -14.14 4.55 8.18
C HIS A 59 -15.02 3.36 7.76
N PRO A 60 -16.29 3.26 8.20
CA PRO A 60 -17.12 2.07 8.03
C PRO A 60 -17.45 1.66 6.58
N ASP A 61 -17.22 2.55 5.61
CA ASP A 61 -17.68 2.38 4.22
C ASP A 61 -16.57 1.93 3.25
N ASN A 62 -15.43 1.44 3.75
CA ASN A 62 -14.29 1.20 2.87
C ASN A 62 -14.39 -0.14 2.08
N LYS A 63 -14.26 -0.04 0.75
CA LYS A 63 -14.15 -1.20 -0.16
C LYS A 63 -12.70 -1.66 -0.36
N ALA A 64 -11.74 -0.86 0.07
CA ALA A 64 -10.32 -1.17 0.02
C ALA A 64 -9.90 -2.15 1.13
N ASP A 65 -8.72 -2.73 0.98
CA ASP A 65 -8.09 -3.61 1.98
C ASP A 65 -7.47 -2.80 3.15
N GLY A 66 -7.59 -1.48 3.12
CA GLY A 66 -7.16 -0.53 4.14
C GLY A 66 -6.60 0.74 3.51
N HIS A 67 -5.81 1.49 4.27
CA HIS A 67 -5.12 2.70 3.79
C HIS A 67 -3.63 2.66 4.07
N LEU A 68 -2.85 3.22 3.15
CA LEU A 68 -1.43 3.49 3.35
C LEU A 68 -1.10 4.85 2.75
N GLY A 69 -0.48 5.71 3.55
CA GLY A 69 -0.06 7.04 3.13
C GLY A 69 -1.21 7.99 2.81
N GLY A 70 -2.43 7.72 3.30
CA GLY A 70 -3.64 8.50 2.99
C GLY A 70 -4.41 8.02 1.76
N LEU A 71 -3.90 7.01 1.06
CA LEU A 71 -4.54 6.40 -0.11
C LEU A 71 -5.19 5.06 0.27
N ASP A 72 -6.29 4.72 -0.41
CA ASP A 72 -6.88 3.38 -0.38
C ASP A 72 -5.90 2.37 -0.98
N VAL A 73 -5.69 1.23 -0.32
CA VAL A 73 -4.84 0.15 -0.85
C VAL A 73 -5.66 -1.11 -1.16
N TYR A 74 -5.43 -1.70 -2.33
CA TYR A 74 -5.95 -3.02 -2.71
C TYR A 74 -4.81 -4.03 -2.78
N VAL A 75 -4.88 -5.12 -2.02
CA VAL A 75 -3.81 -6.10 -1.84
C VAL A 75 -4.14 -7.41 -2.55
N HIS A 76 -3.36 -7.74 -3.57
CA HIS A 76 -3.50 -8.93 -4.40
C HIS A 76 -2.43 -9.96 -4.01
N LYS A 77 -2.84 -11.06 -3.38
CA LYS A 77 -1.89 -12.10 -2.94
C LYS A 77 -1.51 -13.00 -4.12
N ALA A 78 -0.22 -13.25 -4.28
CA ALA A 78 0.33 -14.18 -5.27
C ALA A 78 1.23 -15.21 -4.58
N ASP A 79 0.86 -16.48 -4.65
CA ASP A 79 1.62 -17.59 -4.07
C ASP A 79 2.57 -18.28 -5.07
N SER A 80 2.58 -17.78 -6.31
CA SER A 80 3.40 -18.26 -7.42
C SER A 80 3.66 -17.14 -8.43
N LEU A 81 4.73 -17.29 -9.24
CA LEU A 81 5.01 -16.37 -10.33
C LEU A 81 3.93 -16.42 -11.43
N GLU A 82 3.29 -17.57 -11.62
CA GLU A 82 2.16 -17.70 -12.54
C GLU A 82 0.98 -16.86 -12.08
N LYS A 83 0.58 -16.98 -10.80
CA LYS A 83 -0.50 -16.17 -10.24
C LYS A 83 -0.17 -14.67 -10.30
N LEU A 84 1.08 -14.28 -10.02
CA LEU A 84 1.53 -12.91 -10.19
C LEU A 84 1.38 -12.42 -11.63
N ARG A 85 1.75 -13.23 -12.63
CA ARG A 85 1.54 -12.87 -14.05
C ARG A 85 0.07 -12.65 -14.37
N SER A 86 -0.82 -13.49 -13.86
CA SER A 86 -2.26 -13.32 -14.09
C SER A 86 -2.78 -12.02 -13.45
N ILE A 87 -2.35 -11.71 -12.22
CA ILE A 87 -2.69 -10.44 -11.56
C ILE A 87 -2.22 -9.24 -12.39
N LEU A 88 -0.97 -9.26 -12.87
CA LEU A 88 -0.41 -8.17 -13.68
C LEU A 88 -1.09 -7.99 -15.05
N LYS A 89 -1.80 -8.99 -15.55
CA LYS A 89 -2.61 -8.88 -16.78
C LYS A 89 -3.98 -8.27 -16.52
N GLU A 90 -4.53 -8.48 -15.32
CA GLU A 90 -5.89 -8.09 -14.97
C GLU A 90 -5.97 -6.76 -14.22
N LYS A 91 -4.88 -6.36 -13.56
CA LYS A 91 -4.82 -5.21 -12.67
C LYS A 91 -3.60 -4.36 -12.99
N SER A 92 -3.78 -3.04 -12.91
CA SER A 92 -2.64 -2.12 -12.80
C SER A 92 -2.09 -2.27 -11.38
N ILE A 93 -0.87 -2.79 -11.24
CA ILE A 93 -0.20 -2.95 -9.95
C ILE A 93 0.90 -1.91 -9.85
N ASP A 94 0.89 -1.12 -8.77
CA ASP A 94 1.86 -0.05 -8.56
C ASP A 94 3.10 -0.57 -7.82
N ILE A 95 2.91 -1.51 -6.89
CA ILE A 95 4.00 -2.06 -6.06
C ILE A 95 3.88 -3.58 -5.96
N ILE A 96 4.99 -4.29 -6.21
CA ILE A 96 5.11 -5.73 -5.98
C ILE A 96 6.01 -5.98 -4.79
N VAL A 97 5.47 -6.53 -3.71
CA VAL A 97 6.20 -6.85 -2.47
C VAL A 97 6.63 -8.31 -2.49
N SER A 98 7.92 -8.58 -2.32
CA SER A 98 8.48 -9.95 -2.41
C SER A 98 9.22 -10.38 -1.14
N ILE A 99 8.46 -10.91 -0.17
CA ILE A 99 8.98 -11.35 1.13
C ILE A 99 9.32 -12.85 1.09
N GLY A 100 10.48 -13.23 1.64
CA GLY A 100 10.96 -14.62 1.63
C GLY A 100 11.43 -15.16 0.26
N ALA A 101 11.27 -14.39 -0.83
CA ALA A 101 11.69 -14.81 -2.17
C ALA A 101 13.21 -14.94 -2.32
N GLY A 102 13.68 -15.99 -3.02
CA GLY A 102 15.10 -16.14 -3.36
C GLY A 102 15.59 -15.12 -4.39
N LYS A 103 16.91 -15.03 -4.60
CA LYS A 103 17.53 -14.07 -5.56
C LYS A 103 16.97 -14.22 -6.99
N SER A 104 16.83 -15.45 -7.47
CA SER A 104 16.28 -15.73 -8.81
C SER A 104 14.81 -15.31 -8.93
N THR A 105 14.01 -15.61 -7.92
CA THR A 105 12.59 -15.21 -7.86
C THR A 105 12.46 -13.69 -7.85
N ARG A 106 13.25 -12.97 -7.05
CA ARG A 106 13.25 -11.50 -7.03
C ARG A 106 13.67 -10.90 -8.38
N ALA A 107 14.65 -11.48 -9.06
CA ALA A 107 15.04 -11.06 -10.40
C ALA A 107 13.90 -11.24 -11.41
N ALA A 108 13.22 -12.38 -11.38
CA ALA A 108 12.04 -12.63 -12.23
C ALA A 108 10.90 -11.64 -11.93
N ILE A 109 10.65 -11.33 -10.66
CA ILE A 109 9.67 -10.32 -10.24
C ILE A 109 10.05 -8.94 -10.78
N ALA A 110 11.31 -8.54 -10.67
CA ALA A 110 11.78 -7.25 -11.20
C ALA A 110 11.60 -7.17 -12.73
N THR A 111 11.90 -8.25 -13.46
CA THR A 111 11.63 -8.33 -14.91
C THR A 111 10.14 -8.22 -15.22
N MET A 112 9.28 -8.86 -14.43
CA MET A 112 7.82 -8.79 -14.62
C MET A 112 7.24 -7.42 -14.27
N ALA A 113 7.80 -6.74 -13.27
CA ALA A 113 7.39 -5.38 -12.88
C ALA A 113 7.66 -4.37 -14.01
N GLY A 114 8.82 -4.49 -14.67
CA GLY A 114 9.26 -3.53 -15.68
C GLY A 114 9.22 -2.09 -15.15
N ASP A 115 8.79 -1.16 -15.98
CA ASP A 115 8.58 0.23 -15.58
C ASP A 115 7.21 0.48 -14.93
N GLY A 116 6.27 -0.47 -15.08
CA GLY A 116 4.88 -0.33 -14.65
C GLY A 116 4.65 -0.52 -13.15
N ALA A 117 5.56 -1.20 -12.44
CA ALA A 117 5.45 -1.41 -11.00
C ALA A 117 6.80 -1.26 -10.29
N ILE A 118 6.77 -1.01 -8.99
CA ILE A 118 7.95 -1.01 -8.12
C ILE A 118 8.10 -2.38 -7.45
N ALA A 119 9.17 -3.11 -7.79
CA ALA A 119 9.53 -4.33 -7.07
C ALA A 119 10.20 -3.98 -5.72
N LEU A 120 9.43 -4.09 -4.63
CA LEU A 120 9.89 -3.82 -3.28
C LEU A 120 10.51 -5.08 -2.65
N VAL A 121 11.76 -4.94 -2.22
CA VAL A 121 12.47 -5.94 -1.41
C VAL A 121 12.28 -5.68 0.09
N PRO A 122 12.39 -6.72 0.94
CA PRO A 122 12.31 -6.56 2.39
C PRO A 122 13.33 -5.55 2.90
N GLY A 123 12.88 -4.66 3.78
CA GLY A 123 13.75 -3.75 4.52
C GLY A 123 14.26 -4.40 5.80
N ARG A 124 15.26 -3.79 6.43
CA ARG A 124 15.70 -4.18 7.77
C ARG A 124 14.55 -4.01 8.75
N LEU A 125 14.38 -4.99 9.65
CA LEU A 125 13.41 -4.89 10.73
C LEU A 125 13.96 -4.02 11.88
N PRO A 126 13.12 -3.17 12.51
CA PRO A 126 13.46 -2.51 13.76
C PRO A 126 13.83 -3.53 14.84
N GLN A 127 14.71 -3.14 15.77
CA GLN A 127 15.09 -3.99 16.90
C GLN A 127 13.94 -4.13 17.90
N ASP A 128 13.37 -3.00 18.31
CA ASP A 128 12.16 -2.98 19.14
C ASP A 128 10.93 -3.22 18.27
N ARG A 129 10.12 -4.20 18.68
CA ARG A 129 8.87 -4.59 18.02
C ARG A 129 7.75 -4.88 19.02
N VAL A 130 7.87 -4.40 20.27
CA VAL A 130 6.91 -4.71 21.34
C VAL A 130 5.49 -4.26 20.96
N GLY A 131 5.35 -3.04 20.43
CA GLY A 131 4.06 -2.50 19.96
C GLY A 131 3.43 -3.36 18.87
N PHE A 132 4.19 -3.70 17.83
CA PHE A 132 3.75 -4.60 16.76
C PHE A 132 3.31 -5.97 17.30
N ARG A 133 4.09 -6.57 18.22
CA ARG A 133 3.73 -7.87 18.79
C ARG A 133 2.38 -7.84 19.48
N SER A 134 2.17 -6.81 20.31
CA SER A 134 0.90 -6.62 21.01
C SER A 134 -0.27 -6.40 20.05
N ALA A 135 -0.10 -5.53 19.05
CA ALA A 135 -1.14 -5.22 18.08
C ALA A 135 -1.50 -6.45 17.22
N PHE A 136 -0.50 -7.20 16.77
CA PHE A 136 -0.69 -8.40 15.96
C PHE A 136 -1.43 -9.50 16.74
N GLN A 137 -0.99 -9.79 17.96
CA GLN A 137 -1.63 -10.79 18.82
C GLN A 137 -3.09 -10.41 19.10
N ALA A 138 -3.37 -9.12 19.33
CA ALA A 138 -4.72 -8.62 19.54
C ALA A 138 -5.61 -8.76 18.29
N ALA A 139 -5.06 -8.47 17.10
CA ALA A 139 -5.82 -8.53 15.84
C ALA A 139 -6.12 -9.97 15.40
N TYR A 140 -5.18 -10.90 15.60
CA TYR A 140 -5.27 -12.22 14.96
C TYR A 140 -5.31 -13.41 15.92
N GLY A 141 -5.05 -13.20 17.22
CA GLY A 141 -5.16 -14.24 18.24
C GLY A 141 -4.01 -15.25 18.26
N TYR A 142 -2.90 -15.00 17.56
CA TYR A 142 -1.71 -15.85 17.57
C TYR A 142 -0.41 -15.05 17.46
N GLU A 143 0.71 -15.65 17.90
CA GLU A 143 1.98 -14.94 18.03
C GLU A 143 2.60 -14.62 16.66
N PRO A 144 3.13 -13.39 16.47
CA PRO A 144 3.79 -13.01 15.24
C PRO A 144 5.17 -13.65 15.10
N THR A 145 5.48 -14.00 13.85
CA THR A 145 6.83 -14.43 13.42
C THR A 145 7.63 -13.28 12.83
N GLU A 146 8.92 -13.51 12.55
CA GLU A 146 9.73 -12.54 11.79
C GLU A 146 9.14 -12.25 10.40
N LEU A 147 8.48 -13.23 9.77
CA LEU A 147 7.81 -13.03 8.48
C LEU A 147 6.62 -12.07 8.57
N SER A 148 5.83 -12.14 9.64
CA SER A 148 4.78 -11.14 9.88
C SER A 148 5.35 -9.75 10.12
N ALA A 149 6.46 -9.63 10.85
CA ALA A 149 7.16 -8.36 11.01
C ALA A 149 7.69 -7.82 9.67
N GLN A 150 8.12 -8.68 8.74
CA GLN A 150 8.53 -8.26 7.39
C GLN A 150 7.34 -7.78 6.56
N GLY A 151 6.18 -8.44 6.66
CA GLY A 151 4.93 -7.97 6.06
C GLY A 151 4.55 -6.58 6.54
N TYR A 152 4.52 -6.41 7.86
CA TYR A 152 4.23 -5.14 8.53
C TYR A 152 5.22 -4.05 8.14
N ASN A 153 6.53 -4.35 8.18
CA ASN A 153 7.58 -3.43 7.77
C ASN A 153 7.42 -2.96 6.31
N ALA A 154 7.08 -3.87 5.39
CA ALA A 154 6.86 -3.50 3.99
C ALA A 154 5.70 -2.50 3.84
N ALA A 155 4.56 -2.76 4.48
CA ALA A 155 3.42 -1.85 4.45
C ALA A 155 3.73 -0.49 5.09
N ARG A 156 4.40 -0.46 6.26
CA ARG A 156 4.80 0.78 6.92
C ARG A 156 5.79 1.60 6.09
N ARG A 157 6.70 0.95 5.37
CA ARG A 157 7.61 1.63 4.43
C ARG A 157 6.87 2.23 3.24
N ILE A 158 5.84 1.54 2.75
CA ILE A 158 4.95 2.06 1.70
C ILE A 158 4.19 3.28 2.22
N ASP A 159 3.56 3.19 3.40
CA ASP A 159 2.87 4.32 4.04
C ASP A 159 3.77 5.55 4.14
N ALA A 160 4.97 5.38 4.72
CA ALA A 160 5.90 6.49 4.90
C ALA A 160 6.41 7.09 3.58
N ALA A 161 6.52 6.28 2.53
CA ALA A 161 6.97 6.75 1.21
C ALA A 161 5.87 7.50 0.45
N ILE A 162 4.61 7.05 0.56
CA ILE A 162 3.45 7.61 -0.12
C ILE A 162 2.91 8.87 0.58
N ARG A 163 2.85 8.88 1.92
CA ARG A 163 2.26 9.96 2.72
C ARG A 163 2.69 11.39 2.32
N PRO A 164 3.98 11.67 2.06
CA PRO A 164 4.40 13.01 1.64
C PRO A 164 4.11 13.32 0.16
N LEU A 165 3.77 12.32 -0.65
CA LEU A 165 3.44 12.45 -2.07
C LEU A 165 1.94 12.57 -2.33
N ASP A 166 1.12 11.99 -1.46
CA ASP A 166 -0.34 11.88 -1.64
C ASP A 166 -0.75 11.24 -2.98
N SER A 167 0.16 10.42 -3.55
CA SER A 167 0.00 9.75 -4.85
C SER A 167 1.06 8.66 -5.02
N VAL A 168 0.81 7.74 -5.96
CA VAL A 168 1.77 6.72 -6.45
C VAL A 168 2.26 7.00 -7.88
N ASP A 169 1.84 8.10 -8.50
CA ASP A 169 2.07 8.36 -9.93
C ASP A 169 3.54 8.70 -10.24
N ASP A 170 4.25 9.34 -9.31
CA ASP A 170 5.69 9.61 -9.44
C ASP A 170 6.51 8.39 -8.98
N ASN A 171 6.57 7.40 -9.87
CA ASN A 171 7.33 6.18 -9.68
C ASN A 171 8.82 6.42 -9.37
N ALA A 172 9.42 7.51 -9.87
CA ALA A 172 10.83 7.78 -9.63
C ALA A 172 11.08 8.27 -8.20
N GLU A 173 10.29 9.23 -7.74
CA GLU A 173 10.36 9.73 -6.36
C GLU A 173 9.89 8.68 -5.35
N LEU A 174 8.85 7.89 -5.67
CA LEU A 174 8.40 6.78 -4.82
C LEU A 174 9.48 5.72 -4.64
N ARG A 175 10.19 5.32 -5.72
CA ARG A 175 11.34 4.40 -5.63
C ARG A 175 12.44 4.96 -4.73
N LYS A 176 12.77 6.24 -4.87
CA LYS A 176 13.78 6.91 -4.05
C LYS A 176 13.41 6.89 -2.56
N ARG A 177 12.16 7.19 -2.22
CA ARG A 177 11.66 7.16 -0.82
C ARG A 177 11.64 5.76 -0.23
N LEU A 178 11.17 4.77 -0.99
CA LEU A 178 11.22 3.36 -0.56
C LEU A 178 12.66 2.89 -0.31
N GLY A 179 13.64 3.41 -1.07
CA GLY A 179 15.06 3.17 -0.84
C GLY A 179 15.57 3.77 0.47
N GLN A 180 15.14 4.98 0.83
CA GLN A 180 15.52 5.66 2.08
C GLN A 180 15.06 4.89 3.33
N THR A 181 13.93 4.18 3.24
CA THR A 181 13.37 3.40 4.35
C THR A 181 13.90 1.96 4.42
N ALA A 182 14.83 1.56 3.55
CA ALA A 182 15.27 0.16 3.50
C ALA A 182 16.15 -0.27 4.68
N ILE A 183 16.90 0.64 5.30
CA ILE A 183 17.98 0.31 6.25
C ILE A 183 17.69 0.76 7.69
N THR A 184 17.21 1.99 7.89
CA THR A 184 17.09 2.62 9.22
C THR A 184 15.66 3.00 9.59
N PHE A 185 14.68 2.39 8.93
CA PHE A 185 13.28 2.72 9.16
C PHE A 185 12.76 2.07 10.45
N ASN A 186 12.16 2.89 11.30
CA ASN A 186 11.51 2.48 12.54
C ASN A 186 10.03 2.91 12.47
N TRP A 187 9.15 2.06 12.98
CA TRP A 187 7.71 2.23 12.94
C TRP A 187 7.04 1.97 14.28
#